data_AF-A0A9X8N084-F1
#
_entry.id   AF-A0A9X8N084-F1
#
_cell.length_a   1.000
_cell.length_b   1.000
_cell.length_c   1.000
_cell.angle_alpha   90.00
_cell.angle_beta   90.00
_cell.angle_gamma   90.00
#
_symmetry.space_group_name_H-M   'P 1'
#
loop_
_entity.id
_entity.type
_entity.pdbx_description
1 polymer ?
#
loop_
_entity_poly.entity_id
_entity_poly.type
_entity_poly.pdbx_seq_one_letter_code
_entity_poly.pdbx_strand_id
1 'polypeptide(L)'
;MISKTKKAARSVGVAFAAAATLTLAVPAGDAFAIDHVECRGGENFLKIWSHSDGRDSVDCYANRGRTDFGGWWVDKISTGNNDLIYYDENGDSVKIERWHDITFPNRPPKVTAIEIL
;
A
#
# COMPACT_ATOMS: atom_id res chain seq x y z
N MET A 1 20.39 44.72 73.50
CA MET A 1 20.30 43.24 73.40
C MET A 1 19.04 42.90 72.58
N ILE A 2 19.05 41.76 71.87
CA ILE A 2 18.10 41.27 70.82
C ILE A 2 18.49 41.75 69.41
N SER A 3 18.70 40.92 68.38
CA SER A 3 18.84 39.47 68.22
C SER A 3 19.30 39.18 66.77
N LYS A 4 20.40 38.42 66.64
CA LYS A 4 20.68 37.34 65.67
C LYS A 4 20.42 37.60 64.17
N THR A 5 21.53 37.77 63.46
CA THR A 5 21.85 37.17 62.15
C THR A 5 21.02 35.92 61.84
N LYS A 6 20.31 35.89 60.70
CA LYS A 6 19.87 34.65 60.06
C LYS A 6 19.58 34.84 58.56
N LYS A 7 20.36 34.07 57.78
CA LYS A 7 20.03 33.43 56.50
C LYS A 7 20.23 34.22 55.21
N ALA A 8 21.43 33.99 54.67
CA ALA A 8 21.73 33.88 53.25
C ALA A 8 20.69 33.10 52.43
N ALA A 9 20.65 33.49 51.15
CA ALA A 9 20.47 32.67 49.96
C ALA A 9 19.21 31.79 49.85
N ARG A 10 18.28 32.19 48.98
CA ARG A 10 17.36 31.35 48.20
C ARG A 10 16.76 32.23 47.09
N SER A 11 16.68 31.89 45.81
CA SER A 11 17.19 30.81 44.99
C SER A 11 17.03 31.28 43.54
N VAL A 12 18.03 31.03 42.70
CA VAL A 12 17.95 31.09 41.25
C VAL A 12 17.08 29.94 40.74
N GLY A 13 16.28 30.16 39.68
CA GLY A 13 15.70 29.10 38.85
C GLY A 13 14.19 29.28 38.61
N VAL A 14 13.63 29.01 37.43
CA VAL A 14 14.13 28.37 36.22
C VAL A 14 13.26 28.88 35.07
N ALA A 15 13.85 29.37 33.98
CA ALA A 15 13.14 29.57 32.72
C ALA A 15 12.91 28.19 32.07
N PHE A 16 11.67 27.71 32.06
CA PHE A 16 11.31 26.53 31.28
C PHE A 16 11.19 26.94 29.81
N ALA A 17 12.26 26.76 29.04
CA ALA A 17 12.16 26.73 27.59
C ALA A 17 11.55 25.38 27.18
N ALA A 18 10.30 25.39 26.74
CA ALA A 18 9.65 24.22 26.17
C ALA A 18 10.29 23.93 24.79
N ALA A 19 11.17 22.93 24.73
CA ALA A 19 11.64 22.39 23.46
C ALA A 19 10.54 21.50 22.87
N ALA A 20 9.67 22.09 22.06
CA ALA A 20 8.77 21.32 21.20
C ALA A 20 9.62 20.66 20.11
N THR A 21 9.98 19.40 20.31
CA THR A 21 10.52 18.55 19.25
C THR A 21 9.44 18.41 18.18
N LEU A 22 9.56 19.14 17.07
CA LEU A 22 8.78 18.84 15.88
C LEU A 22 9.16 17.43 15.46
N THR A 23 8.31 16.46 15.75
CA THR A 23 8.37 15.15 15.12
C THR A 23 8.23 15.40 13.62
N LEU A 24 9.31 15.19 12.89
CA LEU A 24 9.32 15.23 11.43
C LEU A 24 8.16 14.37 10.94
N ALA A 25 7.13 15.03 10.43
CA ALA A 25 6.11 14.38 9.62
C ALA A 25 6.84 13.93 8.35
N VAL A 26 7.42 12.73 8.39
CA VAL A 26 7.80 12.02 7.18
C VAL A 26 6.49 11.82 6.42
N PRO A 27 6.37 12.29 5.16
CA PRO A 27 5.23 11.94 4.35
C PRO A 27 5.14 10.41 4.34
N ALA A 28 4.04 9.87 4.87
CA ALA A 28 3.71 8.47 4.67
C ALA A 28 3.74 8.22 3.16
N GLY A 29 4.55 7.25 2.74
CA GLY A 29 5.05 7.13 1.37
C GLY A 29 3.99 7.25 0.29
N ASP A 30 4.39 7.80 -0.86
CA ASP A 30 3.57 7.91 -2.04
C ASP A 30 3.09 6.50 -2.46
N ALA A 31 1.86 6.15 -2.08
CA ALA A 31 1.15 5.03 -2.68
C ALA A 31 0.77 5.48 -4.09
N PHE A 32 1.64 5.22 -5.06
CA PHE A 32 1.29 5.40 -6.46
C PHE A 32 0.14 4.44 -6.78
N ALA A 33 -0.97 4.98 -7.28
CA ALA A 33 -2.05 4.17 -7.82
C ALA A 33 -1.56 3.59 -9.15
N ILE A 34 -1.82 2.30 -9.35
CA ILE A 34 -1.61 1.64 -10.65
C ILE A 34 -2.55 2.27 -11.70
N ASP A 35 -2.11 2.34 -12.95
CA ASP A 35 -2.93 2.90 -14.01
C ASP A 35 -3.83 1.83 -14.61
N HIS A 36 -5.15 2.05 -14.58
CA HIS A 36 -6.09 1.26 -15.36
C HIS A 36 -6.08 1.77 -16.81
N VAL A 37 -5.64 0.92 -17.74
CA VAL A 37 -5.51 1.23 -19.16
C VAL A 37 -6.42 0.36 -20.01
N GLU A 38 -6.70 0.81 -21.23
CA GLU A 38 -7.41 0.01 -22.21
C GLU A 38 -6.60 -1.24 -22.60
N CYS A 39 -7.25 -2.40 -22.62
CA CYS A 39 -6.63 -3.66 -23.02
C CYS A 39 -6.29 -3.70 -24.52
N ARG A 40 -5.11 -3.21 -24.88
CA ARG A 40 -4.59 -3.25 -26.26
C ARG A 40 -3.82 -4.53 -26.54
N GLY A 41 -4.14 -5.19 -27.64
CA GLY A 41 -3.46 -6.41 -28.08
C GLY A 41 -2.02 -6.13 -28.51
N GLY A 42 -1.07 -6.94 -28.06
CA GLY A 42 0.35 -6.80 -28.38
C GLY A 42 1.15 -5.92 -27.42
N GLU A 43 0.49 -5.27 -26.45
CA GLU A 43 1.16 -4.53 -25.38
C GLU A 43 1.41 -5.43 -24.15
N ASN A 44 2.53 -5.23 -23.46
CA ASN A 44 2.98 -6.07 -22.34
C ASN A 44 2.39 -5.61 -20.99
N PHE A 45 1.12 -5.24 -20.99
CA PHE A 45 0.40 -4.84 -19.78
C PHE A 45 0.07 -6.05 -18.91
N LEU A 46 -0.17 -5.78 -17.62
CA LEU A 46 -0.83 -6.74 -16.75
C LEU A 46 -2.28 -6.83 -17.21
N LYS A 47 -2.76 -8.04 -17.48
CA LYS A 47 -4.13 -8.31 -17.88
C LYS A 47 -4.76 -9.34 -16.96
N ILE A 48 -5.91 -9.00 -16.39
CA ILE A 48 -6.61 -9.84 -15.42
C ILE A 48 -8.01 -10.10 -15.96
N TRP A 49 -8.37 -11.37 -16.03
CA TRP A 49 -9.74 -11.82 -16.30
C TRP A 49 -10.36 -12.16 -14.96
N SER A 50 -11.51 -11.57 -14.70
CA SER A 50 -12.20 -11.76 -13.43
C SER A 50 -13.70 -11.84 -13.62
N HIS A 51 -14.39 -12.40 -12.64
CA HIS A 51 -15.83 -12.40 -12.59
C HIS A 51 -16.36 -12.05 -11.20
N SER A 52 -17.55 -11.48 -11.17
CA SER A 52 -18.31 -11.21 -9.95
C SER A 52 -19.80 -11.14 -10.27
N ASP A 53 -20.63 -11.78 -9.44
CA ASP A 53 -22.09 -11.76 -9.54
C ASP A 53 -22.65 -12.02 -10.96
N GLY A 54 -22.05 -12.98 -11.67
CA GLY A 54 -22.46 -13.37 -13.03
C GLY A 54 -22.04 -12.40 -14.14
N ARG A 55 -21.11 -11.49 -13.84
CA ARG A 55 -20.47 -10.60 -14.81
C ARG A 55 -19.01 -10.96 -14.94
N ASP A 56 -18.53 -10.97 -16.19
CA ASP A 56 -17.12 -11.12 -16.51
C ASP A 56 -16.52 -9.74 -16.82
N SER A 57 -15.28 -9.52 -16.39
CA SER A 57 -14.48 -8.34 -16.67
C SER A 57 -13.09 -8.74 -17.14
N VAL A 58 -12.51 -7.90 -17.98
CA VAL A 58 -11.13 -8.02 -18.41
C VAL A 58 -10.47 -6.66 -18.28
N ASP A 59 -9.62 -6.53 -17.27
CA ASP A 59 -9.00 -5.28 -16.89
C ASP A 59 -7.51 -5.32 -17.21
N CYS A 60 -6.98 -4.20 -17.69
CA CYS A 60 -5.56 -4.06 -18.00
C CYS A 60 -4.94 -2.94 -17.17
N TYR A 61 -3.74 -3.22 -16.69
CA TYR A 61 -3.04 -2.32 -15.78
C TYR A 61 -1.59 -2.08 -16.23
N ALA A 62 -1.14 -0.87 -15.95
CA ALA A 62 0.21 -0.41 -16.25
C ALA A 62 0.79 0.37 -15.06
N ASN A 63 2.12 0.53 -15.10
CA ASN A 63 2.91 1.29 -14.14
C ASN A 63 2.92 0.69 -12.72
N ARG A 64 3.95 1.07 -11.95
CA ARG A 64 4.14 0.62 -10.58
C ARG A 64 3.09 1.26 -9.68
N GLY A 65 2.50 0.47 -8.79
CA GLY A 65 1.51 0.98 -7.87
C GLY A 65 0.58 -0.10 -7.34
N ARG A 66 -0.29 0.30 -6.41
CA ARG A 66 -1.28 -0.58 -5.80
C ARG A 66 -2.68 -0.03 -6.01
N THR A 67 -3.65 -0.89 -6.28
CA THR A 67 -5.08 -0.55 -6.27
C THR A 67 -5.91 -1.62 -5.59
N ASP A 68 -7.06 -1.19 -5.10
CA ASP A 68 -8.17 -2.06 -4.75
C ASP A 68 -8.73 -2.71 -6.04
N PHE A 69 -9.03 -4.00 -5.96
CA PHE A 69 -9.60 -4.82 -7.03
C PHE A 69 -11.08 -5.20 -6.78
N GLY A 70 -11.64 -4.80 -5.64
CA GLY A 70 -13.06 -4.90 -5.33
C GLY A 70 -13.54 -6.29 -4.93
N GLY A 71 -12.64 -7.24 -4.65
CA GLY A 71 -13.01 -8.59 -4.22
C GLY A 71 -13.57 -9.47 -5.34
N TRP A 72 -13.06 -9.33 -6.56
CA TRP A 72 -13.50 -10.14 -7.71
C TRP A 72 -12.76 -11.49 -7.76
N TRP A 73 -13.42 -12.50 -8.31
CA TRP A 73 -12.80 -13.81 -8.54
C TRP A 73 -11.94 -13.75 -9.78
N VAL A 74 -10.66 -14.10 -9.67
CA VAL A 74 -9.72 -14.01 -10.80
C VAL A 74 -9.56 -15.36 -11.49
N ASP A 75 -9.98 -15.42 -12.76
CA ASP A 75 -9.94 -16.64 -13.57
C ASP A 75 -8.63 -16.81 -14.31
N LYS A 76 -8.01 -15.70 -14.73
CA LYS A 76 -6.75 -15.70 -15.46
C LYS A 76 -5.97 -14.42 -15.17
N ILE A 77 -4.65 -14.56 -15.13
CA ILE A 77 -3.70 -13.46 -15.06
C ILE A 77 -2.68 -13.64 -16.17
N SER A 78 -2.40 -12.57 -16.91
CA SER A 78 -1.25 -12.45 -17.81
C SER A 78 -0.43 -11.28 -17.33
N THR A 79 0.77 -11.52 -16.81
CA THR A 79 1.56 -10.47 -16.15
C THR A 79 2.26 -9.52 -17.13
N GLY A 80 2.39 -9.91 -18.40
CA GLY A 80 3.13 -9.11 -19.38
C GLY A 80 4.55 -8.81 -18.88
N ASN A 81 4.97 -7.55 -18.92
CA ASN A 81 6.28 -7.13 -18.42
C ASN A 81 6.25 -6.61 -16.95
N ASN A 82 5.29 -7.08 -16.14
CA ASN A 82 5.09 -6.56 -14.78
C ASN A 82 5.29 -7.66 -13.73
N ASP A 83 5.97 -7.36 -12.63
CA ASP A 83 5.94 -8.22 -11.45
C ASP A 83 4.68 -7.87 -10.65
N LEU A 84 3.80 -8.84 -10.46
CA LEU A 84 2.52 -8.68 -9.78
C LEU A 84 2.59 -9.26 -8.37
N ILE A 85 2.00 -8.57 -7.40
CA ILE A 85 1.50 -9.14 -6.15
C ILE A 85 -0.02 -8.98 -6.14
N TYR A 86 -0.76 -10.06 -5.95
CA TYR A 86 -2.18 -9.97 -5.63
C TYR A 86 -2.44 -10.34 -4.17
N TYR A 87 -3.46 -9.72 -3.60
CA TYR A 87 -3.91 -9.93 -2.22
C TYR A 87 -5.27 -10.64 -2.25
N ASP A 88 -5.34 -11.83 -1.70
CA ASP A 88 -6.55 -12.63 -1.63
C ASP A 88 -7.39 -12.23 -0.39
N GLU A 89 -8.71 -12.38 -0.48
CA GLU A 89 -9.66 -12.13 0.61
C GLU A 89 -9.36 -12.98 1.86
N ASN A 90 -8.74 -14.14 1.69
CA ASN A 90 -8.31 -15.00 2.79
C ASN A 90 -7.09 -14.42 3.57
N GLY A 91 -6.51 -13.31 3.12
CA GLY A 91 -5.35 -12.66 3.74
C GLY A 91 -4.00 -13.08 3.17
N ASP A 92 -3.99 -13.94 2.15
CA ASP A 92 -2.78 -14.35 1.46
C ASP A 92 -2.31 -13.27 0.47
N SER A 93 -0.99 -13.18 0.30
CA SER A 93 -0.38 -12.37 -0.76
C SER A 93 0.49 -13.26 -1.64
N VAL A 94 0.24 -13.25 -2.95
CA VAL A 94 0.95 -14.10 -3.89
C VAL A 94 1.66 -13.24 -4.92
N LYS A 95 2.97 -13.44 -5.04
CA LYS A 95 3.79 -12.80 -6.06
C LYS A 95 3.84 -13.68 -7.31
N ILE A 96 3.59 -13.07 -8.46
CA ILE A 96 3.76 -13.66 -9.79
C ILE A 96 4.77 -12.79 -10.54
N GLU A 97 5.84 -13.41 -11.03
CA GLU A 97 6.83 -12.69 -11.83
C GLU A 97 6.29 -12.30 -13.21
N ARG A 98 6.90 -11.29 -13.83
CA ARG A 98 6.67 -10.94 -15.22
C ARG A 98 6.77 -12.15 -16.17
N TRP A 99 6.13 -12.05 -17.34
CA TRP A 99 6.10 -13.04 -18.41
C TRP A 99 5.43 -14.37 -18.06
N HIS A 100 4.41 -14.31 -17.21
CA HIS A 100 3.63 -15.48 -16.79
C HIS A 100 2.16 -15.34 -17.17
N ASP A 101 1.61 -16.44 -17.69
CA ASP A 101 0.19 -16.63 -17.90
C ASP A 101 -0.31 -17.73 -16.97
N ILE A 102 -1.18 -17.37 -16.02
CA ILE A 102 -1.76 -18.28 -15.04
C ILE A 102 -3.26 -18.32 -15.25
N THR A 103 -3.83 -19.52 -15.29
CA THR A 103 -5.29 -19.73 -15.34
C THR A 103 -5.70 -20.55 -14.13
N PHE A 104 -6.81 -20.17 -13.50
CA PHE A 104 -7.36 -20.80 -12.30
C PHE A 104 -8.65 -21.57 -12.66
N PRO A 105 -8.55 -22.79 -13.21
CA PRO A 105 -9.72 -23.53 -13.69
C PRO A 105 -10.62 -24.03 -12.55
N ASN A 106 -10.08 -24.16 -11.34
CA ASN A 106 -10.81 -24.62 -10.16
C ASN A 106 -10.37 -23.79 -8.96
N ARG A 107 -11.35 -23.23 -8.22
CA ARG A 107 -11.12 -22.37 -7.04
C ARG A 107 -10.26 -21.13 -7.37
N PRO A 108 -10.77 -20.22 -8.23
CA PRO A 108 -10.10 -18.95 -8.46
C PRO A 108 -9.90 -18.20 -7.13
N PRO A 109 -8.78 -17.47 -6.95
CA PRO A 109 -8.60 -16.60 -5.80
C PRO A 109 -9.59 -15.43 -5.87
N LYS A 110 -10.03 -14.95 -4.71
CA LYS A 110 -10.86 -13.75 -4.63
C LYS A 110 -9.97 -12.59 -4.27
N VAL A 111 -9.66 -11.76 -5.26
CA VAL A 111 -8.62 -10.74 -5.13
C VAL A 111 -9.20 -9.43 -4.62
N THR A 112 -8.65 -8.94 -3.52
CA THR A 112 -9.04 -7.67 -2.89
C THR A 112 -8.19 -6.51 -3.37
N ALA A 113 -6.92 -6.73 -3.69
CA ALA A 113 -6.02 -5.70 -4.20
C ALA A 113 -4.96 -6.31 -5.10
N ILE A 114 -4.40 -5.48 -5.98
CA ILE A 114 -3.26 -5.82 -6.82
C ILE A 114 -2.17 -4.75 -6.69
N GLU A 115 -0.92 -5.16 -6.83
CA GLU A 115 0.26 -4.30 -6.79
C GLU A 115 1.25 -4.69 -7.88
N ILE A 116 1.66 -3.73 -8.71
CA ILE A 116 2.79 -3.87 -9.65
C ILE A 116 4.04 -3.29 -8.99
N LEU A 117 5.15 -4.04 -9.03
CA LEU A 117 6.43 -3.70 -8.40
C LEU A 117 7.41 -2.95 -9.30
#